data_AF-A0A6B9XW03-F1
#
_entry.id   AF-A0A6B9XW03-F1
#
_cell.length_a   1.000
_cell.length_b   1.000
_cell.length_c   1.000
_cell.angle_alpha   90.00
_cell.angle_beta   90.00
_cell.angle_gamma   90.00
#
_symmetry.space_group_name_H-M   'P 1'
#
loop_
_entity.id
_entity.type
_entity.pdbx_description
1 polymer ?
#
loop_
_entity_poly.entity_id
_entity_poly.type
_entity_poly.pdbx_seq_one_letter_code
_entity_poly.pdbx_strand_id
1 'polypeptide(L)'
;MNVLAIVWFLVYAINSLFPASLVFNIFSYLLWLVTVVYLFRMKVQFTFFNFMAIFAYTTTGLSCLIAEFGSYFVETQTISYLTGATSRNLSLCFFLLYSSYAGFSLVKRLLPTTYPQIISLNRLVYSFIPFLSSALIIGLFYISIRYGSPNDYNVDRFYYWANIAPSWGDYLKFNLVQLSFLLGMMYAARPYKWLLVMFVLGLIAQILVGEKFTGVFSAIVFFITPYFIIHSGKFNVFSTKNIVITLVITFIFSIAIYNSYAAIVGQKNATESFLSRIILQSQMWWAVDNISGEIKDYSELIRSFFGTASEDRYRGIFYLMSQITPPNIFEGYYEKGINFTMASPVNFIYFFGYPLSLLVALPVGFICGVLYGMFRIAVMNYDYWIILLFIKIHYTIVRILTMGETYALTDPKFIILCFIALVYTLFVCLMKRREKVYAI
;
A
#
# COMPACT_ATOMS: atom_id res chain seq x y z
N MET A 1 -2.30 7.91 21.06
CA MET A 1 -1.08 7.61 20.29
C MET A 1 0.17 7.63 21.14
N ASN A 2 0.42 8.66 21.94
CA ASN A 2 1.63 8.71 22.78
C ASN A 2 1.74 7.55 23.77
N VAL A 3 0.65 7.18 24.45
CA VAL A 3 0.63 5.99 25.32
C VAL A 3 0.95 4.71 24.56
N LEU A 4 0.33 4.49 23.39
CA LEU A 4 0.67 3.36 22.52
C LEU A 4 2.15 3.39 22.09
N ALA A 5 2.70 4.57 21.82
CA ALA A 5 4.10 4.71 21.43
C ALA A 5 5.06 4.30 22.55
N ILE A 6 4.73 4.59 23.81
CA ILE A 6 5.50 4.12 24.96
C ILE A 6 5.48 2.59 25.02
N VAL A 7 4.31 1.96 24.89
CA VAL A 7 4.19 0.49 24.92
C VAL A 7 4.93 -0.14 23.74
N TRP A 8 4.81 0.41 22.54
CA TRP A 8 5.54 -0.07 21.37
C TRP A 8 7.06 0.15 21.47
N PHE A 9 7.50 1.23 22.13
CA PHE A 9 8.91 1.43 22.42
C PHE A 9 9.45 0.38 23.37
N LEU A 10 8.66 -0.02 24.40
CA LEU A 10 9.02 -1.15 25.24
C LEU A 10 9.08 -2.46 24.43
N VAL A 11 8.14 -2.67 23.50
CA VAL A 11 8.19 -3.84 22.61
C VAL A 11 9.47 -3.86 21.79
N TYR A 12 9.86 -2.71 21.24
CA TYR A 12 11.07 -2.54 20.46
C TYR A 12 12.35 -2.77 21.30
N ALA A 13 12.41 -2.19 22.50
CA ALA A 13 13.55 -2.33 23.40
C ALA A 13 13.71 -3.78 23.89
N ILE A 14 12.62 -4.46 24.27
CA ILE A 14 12.67 -5.85 24.70
C ILE A 14 13.16 -6.76 23.57
N ASN A 15 12.67 -6.57 22.34
CA ASN A 15 13.15 -7.31 21.17
C ASN A 15 14.64 -7.10 20.86
N SER A 16 15.23 -6.00 21.32
CA SER A 16 16.65 -5.71 21.13
C SER A 16 17.53 -6.33 22.21
N LEU A 17 16.95 -6.67 23.38
CA LEU A 17 17.68 -7.09 24.58
C LEU A 17 17.47 -8.55 24.95
N PHE A 18 16.33 -9.13 24.57
CA PHE A 18 15.91 -10.47 24.98
C PHE A 18 15.72 -11.39 23.77
N PRO A 19 15.92 -12.71 23.95
CA PRO A 19 15.67 -13.68 22.90
C PRO A 19 14.19 -13.72 22.50
N ALA A 20 13.93 -14.23 21.29
CA ALA A 20 12.60 -14.34 20.74
C ALA A 20 11.68 -15.21 21.61
N SER A 21 10.42 -14.77 21.74
CA SER A 21 9.39 -15.50 22.48
C SER A 21 8.08 -15.46 21.72
N LEU A 22 7.46 -16.63 21.57
CA LEU A 22 6.16 -16.77 20.92
C LEU A 22 5.07 -15.97 21.65
N VAL A 23 5.09 -16.00 22.98
CA VAL A 23 4.16 -15.22 23.82
C VAL A 23 4.28 -13.72 23.50
N PHE A 24 5.51 -13.27 23.27
CA PHE A 24 5.77 -11.87 22.94
C PHE A 24 5.34 -11.48 21.52
N ASN A 25 5.46 -12.39 20.56
CA ASN A 25 4.90 -12.24 19.22
C ASN A 25 3.36 -12.14 19.25
N ILE A 26 2.69 -13.00 20.03
CA ILE A 26 1.24 -12.96 20.22
C ILE A 26 0.82 -11.63 20.86
N PHE A 27 1.50 -11.22 21.93
CA PHE A 27 1.26 -9.94 22.60
C PHE A 27 1.40 -8.76 21.63
N SER A 28 2.46 -8.74 20.83
CA SER A 28 2.73 -7.69 19.84
C SER A 28 1.64 -7.63 18.76
N TYR A 29 1.15 -8.79 18.30
CA TYR A 29 0.05 -8.84 17.34
C TYR A 29 -1.27 -8.34 17.96
N LEU A 30 -1.60 -8.72 19.20
CA LEU A 30 -2.77 -8.19 19.90
C LEU A 30 -2.68 -6.67 20.10
N LEU A 31 -1.50 -6.16 20.49
CA LEU A 31 -1.23 -4.73 20.61
C LEU A 31 -1.37 -4.01 19.25
N TRP A 32 -0.99 -4.67 18.15
CA TRP A 32 -1.23 -4.17 16.79
C TRP A 32 -2.71 -4.04 16.50
N LEU A 33 -3.53 -5.04 16.82
CA LEU A 33 -4.98 -4.94 16.65
C LEU A 33 -5.59 -3.79 17.46
N VAL A 34 -5.14 -3.58 18.70
CA VAL A 34 -5.53 -2.41 19.52
C VAL A 34 -5.14 -1.10 18.84
N THR A 35 -3.93 -1.05 18.25
CA THR A 35 -3.45 0.10 17.49
C THR A 35 -4.33 0.38 16.28
N VAL A 36 -4.68 -0.66 15.50
CA VAL A 36 -5.57 -0.54 14.34
C VAL A 36 -6.94 0.00 14.77
N VAL A 37 -7.55 -0.57 15.81
CA VAL A 37 -8.83 -0.08 16.34
C VAL A 37 -8.74 1.38 16.76
N TYR A 38 -7.67 1.77 17.46
CA TYR A 38 -7.43 3.15 17.85
C TYR A 38 -7.36 4.08 16.63
N LEU A 39 -6.62 3.70 15.58
CA LEU A 39 -6.48 4.50 14.36
C LEU A 39 -7.83 4.69 13.65
N PHE A 40 -8.62 3.63 13.47
CA PHE A 40 -9.93 3.72 12.81
C PHE A 40 -10.97 4.51 13.63
N ARG A 41 -10.89 4.50 14.96
CA ARG A 41 -11.82 5.28 15.81
C ARG A 41 -11.42 6.74 15.93
N MET A 42 -10.14 6.99 16.21
CA MET A 42 -9.69 8.32 16.65
C MET A 42 -9.08 9.14 15.51
N LYS A 43 -8.59 8.49 14.45
CA LYS A 43 -7.75 9.12 13.41
C LYS A 43 -8.21 8.80 11.98
N VAL A 44 -9.53 8.70 11.76
CA VAL A 44 -10.19 8.31 10.50
C VAL A 44 -9.51 8.85 9.23
N GLN A 45 -9.30 10.17 9.11
CA GLN A 45 -8.71 10.77 7.91
C GLN A 45 -7.31 10.23 7.59
N PHE A 46 -6.45 10.10 8.60
CA PHE A 46 -5.10 9.55 8.46
C PHE A 46 -5.14 8.06 8.13
N THR A 47 -6.05 7.34 8.79
CA THR A 47 -6.22 5.89 8.64
C THR A 47 -6.63 5.51 7.22
N PHE A 48 -7.54 6.24 6.59
CA PHE A 48 -7.97 5.93 5.22
C PHE A 48 -6.89 6.22 4.16
N PHE A 49 -6.05 7.25 4.36
CA PHE A 49 -4.85 7.43 3.53
C PHE A 49 -3.85 6.28 3.68
N ASN A 50 -3.75 5.68 4.87
CA ASN A 50 -2.83 4.57 5.14
C ASN A 50 -3.51 3.20 5.11
N PHE A 51 -4.74 3.09 4.61
CA PHE A 51 -5.55 1.88 4.73
C PHE A 51 -4.86 0.67 4.09
N MET A 52 -4.26 0.87 2.91
CA MET A 52 -3.50 -0.18 2.21
C MET A 52 -2.33 -0.70 3.06
N ALA A 53 -1.55 0.21 3.68
CA ALA A 53 -0.43 -0.16 4.52
C ALA A 53 -0.90 -0.85 5.81
N ILE A 54 -1.94 -0.31 6.48
CA ILE A 54 -2.50 -0.89 7.69
C ILE A 54 -3.05 -2.30 7.43
N PHE A 55 -3.80 -2.47 6.34
CA PHE A 55 -4.32 -3.77 5.95
C PHE A 55 -3.18 -4.76 5.70
N ALA A 56 -2.19 -4.36 4.89
CA ALA A 56 -1.06 -5.21 4.54
C ALA A 56 -0.22 -5.59 5.77
N TYR A 57 0.10 -4.65 6.66
CA TYR A 57 0.80 -4.94 7.92
C TYR A 57 0.01 -5.86 8.84
N THR A 58 -1.32 -5.75 8.85
CA THR A 58 -2.19 -6.61 9.67
C THR A 58 -2.21 -8.03 9.13
N THR A 59 -2.42 -8.22 7.82
CA THR A 59 -2.47 -9.54 7.20
C THR A 59 -1.10 -10.22 7.21
N THR A 60 -0.04 -9.47 6.95
CA THR A 60 1.34 -9.98 7.02
C THR A 60 1.78 -10.24 8.45
N GLY A 61 1.39 -9.41 9.43
CA GLY A 61 1.65 -9.68 10.84
C GLY A 61 1.01 -10.99 11.31
N LEU A 62 -0.23 -11.26 10.90
CA LEU A 62 -0.90 -12.53 11.19
C LEU A 62 -0.22 -13.71 10.51
N SER A 63 0.10 -13.55 9.22
CA SER A 63 0.81 -14.56 8.43
C SER A 63 2.18 -14.89 9.04
N CYS A 64 2.93 -13.87 9.48
CA CYS A 64 4.23 -14.03 10.11
C CYS A 64 4.11 -14.73 11.47
N LEU A 65 3.10 -14.38 12.26
CA LEU A 65 2.82 -15.05 13.53
C LEU A 65 2.57 -16.54 13.32
N ILE A 66 1.79 -16.91 12.30
CA ILE A 66 1.54 -18.32 11.94
C ILE A 66 2.84 -18.98 11.46
N ALA A 67 3.63 -18.30 10.63
CA ALA A 67 4.90 -18.83 10.15
C ALA A 67 5.88 -19.15 11.29
N GLU A 68 5.87 -18.39 12.39
CA GLU A 68 6.77 -18.64 13.53
C GLU A 68 6.49 -19.96 14.28
N PHE A 69 5.37 -20.64 13.99
CA PHE A 69 5.07 -22.00 14.47
C PHE A 69 5.68 -23.13 13.63
N GLY A 70 6.28 -22.84 12.48
CA GLY A 70 6.86 -23.86 11.59
C GLY A 70 6.04 -24.08 10.32
N SER A 71 6.20 -23.19 9.35
CA SER A 71 5.55 -23.26 8.04
C SER A 71 6.60 -23.39 6.93
N TYR A 72 6.27 -24.10 5.85
CA TYR A 72 7.16 -24.21 4.71
C TYR A 72 6.93 -23.07 3.70
N PHE A 73 7.98 -22.31 3.42
CA PHE A 73 7.97 -21.29 2.37
C PHE A 73 8.46 -21.91 1.06
N VAL A 74 7.53 -22.07 0.12
CA VAL A 74 7.80 -22.72 -1.18
C VAL A 74 8.82 -21.93 -2.01
N GLU A 75 8.78 -20.59 -1.94
CA GLU A 75 9.61 -19.71 -2.77
C GLU A 75 11.06 -19.63 -2.25
N THR A 76 11.28 -19.62 -0.93
CA THR A 76 12.64 -19.66 -0.34
C THR A 76 13.16 -21.07 -0.08
N GLN A 77 12.30 -22.09 -0.19
CA GLN A 77 12.58 -23.49 0.13
C GLN A 77 13.04 -23.73 1.57
N THR A 78 12.50 -22.95 2.51
CA THR A 78 12.88 -23.02 3.93
C THR A 78 11.68 -23.31 4.83
N ILE A 79 11.92 -24.08 5.89
CA ILE A 79 10.96 -24.24 6.99
C ILE A 79 11.21 -23.11 7.98
N SER A 80 10.18 -22.32 8.27
CA SER A 80 10.27 -21.25 9.25
C SER A 80 10.35 -21.78 10.68
N TYR A 81 10.85 -20.95 11.59
CA TYR A 81 10.94 -21.25 13.02
C TYR A 81 10.86 -19.94 13.80
N LEU A 82 10.82 -20.03 15.13
CA LEU A 82 10.73 -18.86 15.99
C LEU A 82 12.00 -18.00 15.89
N THR A 83 11.89 -16.81 15.30
CA THR A 83 12.96 -15.81 15.20
C THR A 83 12.60 -14.52 15.96
N GLY A 84 11.31 -14.24 16.15
CA GLY A 84 10.84 -12.95 16.68
C GLY A 84 10.57 -11.91 15.60
N ALA A 85 10.65 -12.29 14.32
CA ALA A 85 10.37 -11.43 13.17
C ALA A 85 9.01 -10.72 13.29
N THR A 86 7.99 -11.38 13.84
CA THR A 86 6.64 -10.81 13.98
C THR A 86 6.64 -9.55 14.82
N SER A 87 7.16 -9.62 16.05
CA SER A 87 7.16 -8.48 16.97
C SER A 87 8.13 -7.39 16.53
N ARG A 88 9.30 -7.77 15.98
CA ARG A 88 10.26 -6.82 15.40
C ARG A 88 9.64 -6.01 14.26
N ASN A 89 9.06 -6.67 13.26
CA ASN A 89 8.45 -5.97 12.12
C ASN A 89 7.23 -5.15 12.53
N LEU A 90 6.34 -5.68 13.39
CA LEU A 90 5.17 -4.91 13.84
C LEU A 90 5.55 -3.66 14.65
N SER A 91 6.63 -3.72 15.43
CA SER A 91 7.14 -2.53 16.14
C SER A 91 7.59 -1.44 15.15
N LEU A 92 8.28 -1.81 14.07
CA LEU A 92 8.68 -0.86 13.02
C LEU A 92 7.50 -0.35 12.21
N CYS A 93 6.52 -1.20 11.87
CA CYS A 93 5.26 -0.80 11.27
C CYS A 93 4.57 0.29 12.11
N PHE A 94 4.52 0.09 13.43
CA PHE A 94 3.97 1.09 14.33
C PHE A 94 4.75 2.41 14.25
N PHE A 95 6.08 2.39 14.35
CA PHE A 95 6.87 3.62 14.35
C PHE A 95 6.85 4.36 13.00
N LEU A 96 6.77 3.63 11.88
CA LEU A 96 6.51 4.22 10.56
C LEU A 96 5.18 4.97 10.54
N LEU A 97 4.09 4.33 11.00
CA LEU A 97 2.77 4.96 11.07
C LEU A 97 2.71 6.10 12.10
N TYR A 98 3.40 5.96 13.24
CA TYR A 98 3.47 6.97 14.28
C TYR A 98 4.17 8.24 13.77
N SER A 99 5.31 8.09 13.10
CA SER A 99 6.03 9.20 12.50
C SER A 99 5.27 9.82 11.33
N SER A 100 4.63 8.99 10.49
CA SER A 100 3.73 9.46 9.43
C SER A 100 2.56 10.27 9.99
N TYR A 101 1.97 9.83 11.11
CA TYR A 101 0.95 10.61 11.78
C TYR A 101 1.49 11.93 12.34
N ALA A 102 2.72 11.96 12.85
CA ALA A 102 3.35 13.18 13.34
C ALA A 102 3.53 14.20 12.18
N GLY A 103 4.06 13.77 11.04
CA GLY A 103 4.16 14.59 9.83
C GLY A 103 2.81 15.08 9.30
N PHE A 104 1.82 14.19 9.24
CA PHE A 104 0.45 14.53 8.86
C PHE A 104 -0.19 15.57 9.79
N SER A 105 0.01 15.40 11.10
CA SER A 105 -0.52 16.30 12.13
C SER A 105 0.19 17.65 12.11
N LEU A 106 1.49 17.68 11.83
CA LEU A 106 2.27 18.91 11.66
C LEU A 106 1.69 19.75 10.53
N VAL A 107 1.46 19.14 9.35
CA VAL A 107 0.85 19.84 8.21
C VAL A 107 -0.55 20.34 8.55
N LYS A 108 -1.38 19.51 9.18
CA LYS A 108 -2.73 19.90 9.62
C LYS A 108 -2.71 21.09 10.58
N ARG A 109 -1.67 21.23 11.41
CA ARG A 109 -1.51 22.33 12.36
C ARG A 109 -0.97 23.60 11.70
N LEU A 110 0.01 23.48 10.80
CA LEU A 110 0.74 24.62 10.24
C LEU A 110 0.06 25.23 9.02
N LEU A 111 -0.52 24.41 8.14
CA LEU A 111 -1.10 24.86 6.88
C LEU A 111 -2.59 25.22 7.01
N PRO A 112 -3.08 26.23 6.26
CA PRO A 112 -4.52 26.45 6.16
C PRO A 112 -5.24 25.24 5.59
N THR A 113 -6.49 25.07 6.02
CA THR A 113 -7.38 24.08 5.45
C THR A 113 -8.02 24.52 4.14
N THR A 114 -8.03 25.81 3.83
CA THR A 114 -8.71 26.38 2.65
C THR A 114 -7.81 27.34 1.89
N TYR A 115 -7.95 27.37 0.57
CA TYR A 115 -7.23 28.29 -0.33
C TYR A 115 -8.00 28.44 -1.67
N PRO A 116 -7.79 29.54 -2.42
CA PRO A 116 -8.43 29.74 -3.71
C PRO A 116 -7.87 28.82 -4.79
N GLN A 117 -8.76 28.19 -5.56
CA GLN A 117 -8.44 27.22 -6.60
C GLN A 117 -8.33 27.85 -7.99
N ILE A 118 -7.62 27.16 -8.88
CA ILE A 118 -7.62 27.47 -10.31
C ILE A 118 -8.89 26.86 -10.94
N ILE A 119 -9.96 27.64 -10.98
CA ILE A 119 -11.31 27.18 -11.38
C ILE A 119 -11.31 26.52 -12.77
N SER A 120 -10.67 27.14 -13.76
CA SER A 120 -10.69 26.66 -15.15
C SER A 120 -10.05 25.27 -15.28
N LEU A 121 -8.89 25.07 -14.65
CA LEU A 121 -8.18 23.80 -14.67
C LEU A 121 -8.94 22.73 -13.88
N ASN A 122 -9.49 23.10 -12.72
CA ASN A 122 -10.28 22.19 -11.90
C ASN A 122 -11.54 21.69 -12.64
N ARG A 123 -12.22 22.60 -13.35
CA ARG A 123 -13.39 22.27 -14.18
C ARG A 123 -13.01 21.36 -15.35
N LEU A 124 -11.91 21.65 -16.04
CA LEU A 124 -11.41 20.81 -17.14
C LEU A 124 -11.15 19.38 -16.66
N VAL A 125 -10.42 19.22 -15.55
CA VAL A 125 -10.13 17.90 -14.98
C VAL A 125 -11.42 17.20 -14.57
N TYR A 126 -12.30 17.87 -13.83
CA TYR A 126 -13.59 17.30 -13.39
C TYR A 126 -14.42 16.75 -14.55
N SER A 127 -14.49 17.48 -15.67
CA SER A 127 -15.22 17.05 -16.86
C SER A 127 -14.51 15.92 -17.62
N PHE A 128 -13.18 15.89 -17.60
CA PHE A 128 -12.39 14.90 -18.35
C PHE A 128 -12.34 13.53 -17.66
N ILE A 129 -12.38 13.45 -16.32
CA ILE A 129 -12.24 12.17 -15.60
C ILE A 129 -13.29 11.12 -15.98
N PRO A 130 -14.60 11.43 -16.07
CA PRO A 130 -15.60 10.44 -16.50
C PRO A 130 -15.41 9.96 -17.92
N PHE A 131 -15.00 10.86 -18.83
CA PHE A 131 -14.71 10.53 -20.22
C PHE A 131 -13.54 9.55 -20.30
N LEU A 132 -12.42 9.88 -19.64
CA LEU A 132 -11.24 9.03 -19.60
C LEU A 132 -11.56 7.67 -18.96
N SER A 133 -12.27 7.65 -17.83
CA SER A 133 -12.65 6.41 -17.15
C SER A 133 -13.50 5.51 -18.05
N SER A 134 -14.49 6.08 -18.75
CA SER A 134 -15.30 5.34 -19.72
C SER A 134 -14.46 4.76 -20.85
N ALA A 135 -13.51 5.52 -21.40
CA ALA A 135 -12.62 5.06 -22.45
C ALA A 135 -11.74 3.88 -21.99
N LEU A 136 -11.17 3.94 -20.79
CA LEU A 136 -10.39 2.83 -20.22
C LEU A 136 -11.24 1.58 -19.99
N ILE A 137 -12.47 1.74 -19.47
CA ILE A 137 -13.42 0.65 -19.23
C ILE A 137 -13.78 -0.05 -20.55
N ILE A 138 -14.13 0.73 -21.58
CA ILE A 138 -14.44 0.20 -22.92
C ILE A 138 -13.22 -0.52 -23.50
N GLY A 139 -12.02 0.04 -23.35
CA GLY A 139 -10.78 -0.59 -23.79
C GLY A 139 -10.53 -1.95 -23.13
N LEU A 140 -10.77 -2.06 -21.82
CA LEU A 140 -10.64 -3.32 -21.08
C LEU A 140 -11.71 -4.35 -21.49
N PHE A 141 -12.97 -3.91 -21.68
CA PHE A 141 -14.01 -4.80 -22.21
C PHE A 141 -13.66 -5.31 -23.61
N TYR A 142 -13.16 -4.44 -24.49
CA TYR A 142 -12.70 -4.82 -25.81
C TYR A 142 -11.58 -5.89 -25.73
N ILE A 143 -10.60 -5.70 -24.84
CA ILE A 143 -9.54 -6.69 -24.62
C ILE A 143 -10.13 -8.02 -24.15
N SER A 144 -11.02 -8.00 -23.15
CA SER A 144 -11.65 -9.22 -22.63
C SER A 144 -12.45 -9.96 -23.69
N ILE A 145 -13.19 -9.25 -24.55
CA ILE A 145 -13.98 -9.87 -25.63
C ILE A 145 -13.07 -10.43 -26.73
N ARG A 146 -11.99 -9.72 -27.09
CA ARG A 146 -11.13 -10.09 -28.22
C ARG A 146 -10.08 -11.14 -27.88
N TYR A 147 -9.49 -11.04 -26.69
CA TYR A 147 -8.35 -11.86 -26.23
C TYR A 147 -8.71 -12.78 -25.06
N GLY A 148 -9.99 -12.85 -24.65
CA GLY A 148 -10.42 -13.64 -23.51
C GLY A 148 -9.85 -13.15 -22.17
N SER A 149 -9.87 -14.01 -21.16
CA SER A 149 -9.30 -13.80 -19.83
C SER A 149 -8.17 -14.80 -19.55
N PRO A 150 -7.24 -14.52 -18.61
CA PRO A 150 -6.20 -15.49 -18.25
C PRO A 150 -6.73 -16.86 -17.82
N ASN A 151 -7.91 -16.89 -17.20
CA ASN A 151 -8.55 -18.13 -16.77
C ASN A 151 -9.02 -18.98 -17.96
N ASP A 152 -9.41 -18.37 -19.08
CA ASP A 152 -9.84 -19.11 -20.28
C ASP A 152 -8.67 -19.90 -20.90
N TYR A 153 -7.44 -19.46 -20.65
CA TYR A 153 -6.21 -20.11 -21.13
C TYR A 153 -5.51 -20.92 -20.03
N ASN A 154 -6.02 -20.95 -18.80
CA ASN A 154 -5.37 -21.56 -17.62
C ASN A 154 -3.92 -21.07 -17.39
N VAL A 155 -3.63 -19.81 -17.74
CA VAL A 155 -2.30 -19.21 -17.56
C VAL A 155 -2.30 -18.18 -16.45
N ASP A 156 -1.11 -17.89 -15.92
CA ASP A 156 -0.95 -16.76 -15.01
C ASP A 156 -1.09 -15.43 -15.75
N ARG A 157 -1.45 -14.38 -14.99
CA ARG A 157 -1.70 -13.05 -15.57
C ARG A 157 -0.47 -12.45 -16.25
N PHE A 158 0.73 -12.75 -15.77
CA PHE A 158 1.96 -12.16 -16.31
C PHE A 158 2.25 -12.79 -17.68
N TYR A 159 2.09 -14.11 -17.79
CA TYR A 159 2.16 -14.80 -19.07
C TYR A 159 1.10 -14.30 -20.06
N TYR A 160 -0.15 -14.11 -19.61
CA TYR A 160 -1.22 -13.59 -20.46
C TYR A 160 -0.90 -12.22 -21.07
N TRP A 161 -0.43 -11.25 -20.27
CA TRP A 161 -0.09 -9.91 -20.75
C TRP A 161 1.21 -9.84 -21.56
N ALA A 162 2.09 -10.82 -21.40
CA ALA A 162 3.33 -10.90 -22.16
C ALA A 162 3.13 -11.58 -23.53
N ASN A 163 2.25 -12.58 -23.62
CA ASN A 163 2.19 -13.49 -24.78
C ASN A 163 0.83 -13.56 -25.49
N ILE A 164 -0.28 -13.17 -24.86
CA ILE A 164 -1.64 -13.35 -25.40
C ILE A 164 -2.30 -12.01 -25.69
N ALA A 165 -2.42 -11.18 -24.67
CA ALA A 165 -3.04 -9.86 -24.77
C ALA A 165 -1.99 -8.76 -24.93
N PRO A 166 -2.35 -7.62 -25.53
CA PRO A 166 -1.42 -6.51 -25.69
C PRO A 166 -0.99 -5.94 -24.32
N SER A 167 0.32 -5.82 -24.11
CA SER A 167 0.91 -5.31 -22.87
C SER A 167 0.45 -3.91 -22.48
N TRP A 168 0.07 -3.06 -23.45
CA TRP A 168 -0.51 -1.74 -23.17
C TRP A 168 -1.85 -1.81 -22.42
N GLY A 169 -2.58 -2.93 -22.50
CA GLY A 169 -3.83 -3.14 -21.77
C GLY A 169 -3.64 -3.18 -20.26
N ASP A 170 -2.49 -3.71 -19.80
CA ASP A 170 -2.12 -3.74 -18.39
C ASP A 170 -2.01 -2.32 -17.79
N TYR A 171 -1.53 -1.36 -18.61
CA TYR A 171 -1.48 0.05 -18.24
C TYR A 171 -2.87 0.68 -18.13
N LEU A 172 -3.88 0.26 -18.90
CA LEU A 172 -5.23 0.79 -18.77
C LEU A 172 -5.81 0.47 -17.40
N LYS A 173 -5.68 -0.80 -16.98
CA LYS A 173 -6.07 -1.26 -15.65
C LYS A 173 -5.38 -0.44 -14.57
N PHE A 174 -4.06 -0.27 -14.68
CA PHE A 174 -3.28 0.48 -13.69
C PHE A 174 -3.79 1.93 -13.52
N ASN A 175 -4.08 2.61 -14.63
CA ASN A 175 -4.64 3.96 -14.60
C ASN A 175 -6.06 3.99 -14.02
N LEU A 176 -6.88 2.97 -14.30
CA LEU A 176 -8.26 2.89 -13.78
C LEU A 176 -8.31 2.77 -12.25
N VAL A 177 -7.35 2.07 -11.63
CA VAL A 177 -7.19 2.04 -10.16
C VAL A 177 -6.93 3.44 -9.61
N GLN A 178 -6.07 4.23 -10.25
CA GLN A 178 -5.79 5.62 -9.83
C GLN A 178 -7.01 6.52 -10.02
N LEU A 179 -7.70 6.42 -11.16
CA LEU A 179 -8.91 7.20 -11.44
C LEU A 179 -10.05 6.87 -10.48
N SER A 180 -10.08 5.67 -9.89
CA SER A 180 -11.06 5.31 -8.86
C SER A 180 -11.06 6.29 -7.69
N PHE A 181 -9.90 6.87 -7.34
CA PHE A 181 -9.83 7.92 -6.32
C PHE A 181 -10.56 9.20 -6.76
N LEU A 182 -10.38 9.64 -8.00
CA LEU A 182 -11.05 10.84 -8.53
C LEU A 182 -12.56 10.63 -8.68
N LEU A 183 -12.99 9.44 -9.10
CA LEU A 183 -14.40 9.07 -9.09
C LEU A 183 -14.99 9.08 -7.67
N GLY A 184 -14.25 8.54 -6.72
CA GLY A 184 -14.57 8.59 -5.29
C GLY A 184 -14.68 10.03 -4.76
N MET A 185 -13.77 10.91 -5.17
CA MET A 185 -13.80 12.35 -4.85
C MET A 185 -15.05 13.03 -5.41
N MET A 186 -15.38 12.79 -6.68
CA MET A 186 -16.59 13.33 -7.30
C MET A 186 -17.85 12.83 -6.58
N TYR A 187 -17.88 11.54 -6.24
CA TYR A 187 -19.00 10.93 -5.51
C TYR A 187 -19.13 11.48 -4.08
N ALA A 188 -18.01 11.68 -3.39
CA ALA A 188 -17.97 12.24 -2.04
C ALA A 188 -18.45 13.70 -2.00
N ALA A 189 -18.14 14.48 -3.06
CA ALA A 189 -18.62 15.84 -3.24
C ALA A 189 -20.12 15.87 -3.59
N ARG A 190 -20.54 15.02 -4.54
CA ARG A 190 -21.92 14.90 -5.01
C ARG A 190 -22.23 13.42 -5.31
N PRO A 191 -23.07 12.75 -4.50
CA PRO A 191 -23.26 11.30 -4.55
C PRO A 191 -24.18 10.86 -5.70
N TYR A 192 -23.82 11.22 -6.94
CA TYR A 192 -24.55 10.80 -8.12
C TYR A 192 -24.38 9.30 -8.34
N LYS A 193 -25.50 8.57 -8.52
CA LYS A 193 -25.50 7.11 -8.69
C LYS A 193 -24.71 6.64 -9.91
N TRP A 194 -24.66 7.42 -10.99
CA TRP A 194 -23.93 7.06 -12.20
C TRP A 194 -22.41 6.94 -11.98
N LEU A 195 -21.82 7.69 -11.04
CA LEU A 195 -20.42 7.57 -10.68
C LEU A 195 -20.13 6.21 -10.03
N LEU A 196 -21.04 5.73 -9.18
CA LEU A 196 -20.96 4.40 -8.58
C LEU A 196 -21.09 3.30 -9.63
N VAL A 197 -22.03 3.44 -10.57
CA VAL A 197 -22.18 2.49 -11.68
C VAL A 197 -20.91 2.42 -12.51
N MET A 198 -20.31 3.56 -12.87
CA MET A 198 -19.07 3.61 -13.62
C MET A 198 -17.90 2.97 -12.85
N PHE A 199 -17.81 3.20 -11.54
CA PHE A 199 -16.83 2.52 -10.69
C PHE A 199 -17.03 0.99 -10.67
N VAL A 200 -18.26 0.51 -10.50
CA VAL A 200 -18.58 -0.93 -10.50
C VAL A 200 -18.27 -1.56 -11.86
N LEU A 201 -18.61 -0.91 -12.97
CA LEU A 201 -18.24 -1.36 -14.31
C LEU A 201 -16.72 -1.42 -14.47
N GLY A 202 -15.98 -0.47 -13.90
CA GLY A 202 -14.53 -0.50 -13.86
C GLY A 202 -13.94 -1.66 -13.07
N LEU A 203 -14.56 -2.06 -11.95
CA LEU A 203 -14.15 -3.26 -11.21
C LEU A 203 -14.41 -4.53 -12.03
N ILE A 204 -15.59 -4.64 -12.65
CA ILE A 204 -15.95 -5.78 -13.51
C ILE A 204 -14.95 -5.90 -14.65
N ALA A 205 -14.65 -4.80 -15.35
CA ALA A 205 -13.70 -4.80 -16.45
C ALA A 205 -12.29 -5.27 -16.02
N GLN A 206 -11.83 -4.88 -14.83
CA GLN A 206 -10.54 -5.35 -14.30
C GLN A 206 -10.56 -6.84 -13.97
N ILE A 207 -11.63 -7.34 -13.34
CA ILE A 207 -11.78 -8.76 -13.00
C ILE A 207 -11.79 -9.63 -14.27
N LEU A 208 -12.49 -9.17 -15.32
CA LEU A 208 -12.58 -9.89 -16.60
C LEU A 208 -11.22 -10.06 -17.29
N VAL A 209 -10.31 -9.09 -17.15
CA VAL A 209 -8.93 -9.23 -17.66
C VAL A 209 -7.97 -9.89 -16.66
N GLY A 210 -8.52 -10.56 -15.64
CA GLY A 210 -7.78 -11.43 -14.72
C GLY A 210 -7.17 -10.75 -13.51
N GLU A 211 -7.61 -9.55 -13.12
CA GLU A 211 -7.31 -9.06 -11.77
C GLU A 211 -8.03 -9.87 -10.72
N LYS A 212 -7.26 -10.24 -9.68
CA LYS A 212 -7.76 -11.02 -8.56
C LYS A 212 -8.09 -10.10 -7.40
N PHE A 213 -7.15 -9.95 -6.47
CA PHE A 213 -7.40 -9.30 -5.20
C PHE A 213 -6.77 -7.90 -5.12
N THR A 214 -5.46 -7.77 -5.29
CA THR A 214 -4.75 -6.51 -4.99
C THR A 214 -5.24 -5.34 -5.84
N GLY A 215 -5.44 -5.50 -7.15
CA GLY A 215 -5.94 -4.43 -8.03
C GLY A 215 -7.35 -3.98 -7.64
N VAL A 216 -8.26 -4.95 -7.47
CA VAL A 216 -9.67 -4.70 -7.09
C VAL A 216 -9.76 -4.04 -5.71
N PHE A 217 -9.02 -4.58 -4.73
CA PHE A 217 -8.95 -4.02 -3.38
C PHE A 217 -8.38 -2.59 -3.40
N SER A 218 -7.31 -2.35 -4.16
CA SER A 218 -6.73 -1.00 -4.31
C SER A 218 -7.75 -0.02 -4.88
N ALA A 219 -8.50 -0.40 -5.92
CA ALA A 219 -9.51 0.44 -6.54
C ALA A 219 -10.65 0.78 -5.56
N ILE A 220 -11.12 -0.20 -4.78
CA ILE A 220 -12.13 0.02 -3.72
C ILE A 220 -11.62 0.99 -2.67
N VAL A 221 -10.42 0.75 -2.15
CA VAL A 221 -9.81 1.61 -1.13
C VAL A 221 -9.65 3.03 -1.67
N PHE A 222 -9.14 3.18 -2.90
CA PHE A 222 -8.96 4.48 -3.54
C PHE A 222 -10.29 5.21 -3.71
N PHE A 223 -11.37 4.52 -4.10
CA PHE A 223 -12.70 5.09 -4.25
C PHE A 223 -13.30 5.56 -2.92
N ILE A 224 -13.16 4.78 -1.84
CA ILE A 224 -13.79 5.12 -0.54
C ILE A 224 -12.98 6.14 0.27
N THR A 225 -11.65 6.15 0.16
CA THR A 225 -10.75 7.05 0.90
C THR A 225 -11.21 8.51 0.91
N PRO A 226 -11.49 9.16 -0.23
CA PRO A 226 -11.93 10.56 -0.23
C PRO A 226 -13.24 10.81 0.51
N TYR A 227 -14.19 9.86 0.44
CA TYR A 227 -15.46 9.95 1.18
C TYR A 227 -15.20 9.99 2.69
N PHE A 228 -14.34 9.11 3.19
CA PHE A 228 -13.99 9.05 4.61
C PHE A 228 -13.14 10.23 5.08
N ILE A 229 -12.36 10.85 4.20
CA ILE A 229 -11.62 12.07 4.52
C ILE A 229 -12.59 13.24 4.70
N ILE A 230 -13.51 13.45 3.75
CA ILE A 230 -14.45 14.58 3.76
C ILE A 230 -15.49 14.43 4.87
N HIS A 231 -16.07 13.24 5.04
CA HIS A 231 -17.18 12.97 5.96
C HIS A 231 -16.73 12.30 7.27
N SER A 232 -15.48 12.50 7.68
CA SER A 232 -14.84 11.77 8.79
C SER A 232 -15.58 11.84 10.14
N GLY A 233 -16.35 12.91 10.38
CA GLY A 233 -17.11 13.10 11.63
C GLY A 233 -18.48 12.40 11.68
N LYS A 234 -18.96 11.86 10.55
CA LYS A 234 -20.34 11.34 10.43
C LYS A 234 -20.43 9.82 10.49
N PHE A 235 -19.31 9.11 10.43
CA PHE A 235 -19.31 7.67 10.21
C PHE A 235 -18.67 6.89 11.36
N ASN A 236 -19.44 5.97 11.95
CA ASN A 236 -18.90 4.98 12.87
C ASN A 236 -18.46 3.75 12.07
N VAL A 237 -17.14 3.62 11.85
CA VAL A 237 -16.55 2.48 11.13
C VAL A 237 -16.92 1.14 11.80
N PHE A 238 -17.06 1.13 13.12
CA PHE A 238 -17.37 -0.06 13.92
C PHE A 238 -18.87 -0.28 14.16
N SER A 239 -19.74 0.28 13.33
CA SER A 239 -21.16 -0.09 13.41
C SER A 239 -21.36 -1.55 13.02
N THR A 240 -22.29 -2.25 13.68
CA THR A 240 -22.61 -3.67 13.40
C THR A 240 -22.91 -3.89 11.91
N LYS A 241 -23.66 -2.97 11.29
CA LYS A 241 -23.95 -3.00 9.85
C LYS A 241 -22.67 -3.04 9.01
N ASN A 242 -21.70 -2.17 9.30
CA ASN A 242 -20.45 -2.09 8.54
C ASN A 242 -19.57 -3.32 8.75
N ILE A 243 -19.54 -3.85 9.97
CA ILE A 243 -18.82 -5.09 10.28
C ILE A 243 -19.41 -6.25 9.47
N VAL A 244 -20.73 -6.41 9.47
CA VAL A 244 -21.42 -7.46 8.70
C VAL A 244 -21.15 -7.31 7.21
N ILE A 245 -21.27 -6.09 6.65
CA ILE A 245 -20.96 -5.84 5.22
C ILE A 245 -19.51 -6.21 4.90
N THR A 246 -18.56 -5.83 5.77
CA THR A 246 -17.14 -6.12 5.57
C THR A 246 -16.87 -7.62 5.60
N LEU A 247 -17.51 -8.36 6.52
CA LEU A 247 -17.41 -9.82 6.60
C LEU A 247 -17.97 -10.49 5.34
N VAL A 248 -19.13 -10.05 4.86
CA VAL A 248 -19.74 -10.59 3.62
C VAL A 248 -18.84 -10.34 2.42
N ILE A 249 -18.32 -9.11 2.26
CA ILE A 249 -17.40 -8.77 1.17
C ILE A 249 -16.13 -9.64 1.24
N THR A 250 -15.53 -9.75 2.43
CA THR A 250 -14.33 -10.57 2.65
C THR A 250 -14.60 -12.03 2.32
N PHE A 251 -15.75 -12.57 2.71
CA PHE A 251 -16.16 -13.93 2.40
C PHE A 251 -16.30 -14.16 0.89
N ILE A 252 -16.94 -13.24 0.17
CA ILE A 252 -17.07 -13.30 -1.30
C ILE A 252 -15.70 -13.29 -1.97
N PHE A 253 -14.80 -12.39 -1.55
CA PHE A 253 -13.43 -12.34 -2.08
C PHE A 253 -12.64 -13.61 -1.79
N SER A 254 -12.74 -14.16 -0.58
CA SER A 254 -12.07 -15.42 -0.22
C SER A 254 -12.55 -16.59 -1.09
N ILE A 255 -13.86 -16.68 -1.35
CA ILE A 255 -14.42 -17.69 -2.26
C ILE A 255 -13.90 -17.49 -3.69
N ALA A 256 -13.90 -16.25 -4.19
CA ALA A 256 -13.42 -15.96 -5.53
C ALA A 256 -11.93 -16.34 -5.71
N ILE A 257 -11.09 -16.03 -4.71
CA ILE A 257 -9.68 -16.40 -4.70
C ILE A 257 -9.52 -17.92 -4.64
N TYR A 258 -10.25 -18.60 -3.75
CA TYR A 258 -10.23 -20.05 -3.63
C TYR A 258 -10.60 -20.72 -4.96
N ASN A 259 -11.68 -20.28 -5.60
CA ASN A 259 -12.13 -20.81 -6.89
C ASN A 259 -11.11 -20.56 -8.00
N SER A 260 -10.43 -19.41 -8.02
CA SER A 260 -9.35 -19.14 -8.97
C SER A 260 -8.17 -20.11 -8.81
N TYR A 261 -7.80 -20.47 -7.57
CA TYR A 261 -6.77 -21.48 -7.36
C TYR A 261 -7.25 -22.89 -7.68
N ALA A 262 -8.48 -23.23 -7.30
CA ALA A 262 -9.08 -24.52 -7.65
C ALA A 262 -9.13 -24.76 -9.17
N ALA A 263 -9.29 -23.70 -9.96
CA ALA A 263 -9.23 -23.80 -11.42
C ALA A 263 -7.81 -24.11 -11.96
N ILE A 264 -6.74 -23.65 -11.29
CA ILE A 264 -5.35 -23.83 -11.75
C ILE A 264 -4.77 -25.17 -11.30
N VAL A 265 -4.94 -25.53 -10.03
CA VAL A 265 -4.31 -26.72 -9.40
C VAL A 265 -5.29 -27.87 -9.15
N GLY A 266 -6.56 -27.69 -9.49
CA GLY A 266 -7.64 -28.65 -9.19
C GLY A 266 -8.16 -28.53 -7.74
N GLN A 267 -9.40 -28.97 -7.52
CA GLN A 267 -10.08 -28.83 -6.21
C GLN A 267 -9.34 -29.54 -5.06
N LYS A 268 -8.71 -30.69 -5.32
CA LYS A 268 -8.03 -31.50 -4.30
C LYS A 268 -6.87 -30.76 -3.63
N ASN A 269 -6.15 -29.93 -4.39
CA ASN A 269 -4.95 -29.21 -3.93
C ASN A 269 -5.21 -27.71 -3.69
N ALA A 270 -6.47 -27.26 -3.86
CA ALA A 270 -6.84 -25.86 -3.77
C ALA A 270 -6.68 -25.30 -2.35
N THR A 271 -7.06 -26.08 -1.32
CA THR A 271 -6.95 -25.69 0.08
C THR A 271 -5.50 -25.49 0.50
N GLU A 272 -4.62 -26.44 0.17
CA GLU A 272 -3.19 -26.34 0.48
C GLU A 272 -2.55 -25.15 -0.24
N SER A 273 -2.88 -24.96 -1.52
CA SER A 273 -2.39 -23.82 -2.29
C SER A 273 -2.90 -22.48 -1.74
N PHE A 274 -4.15 -22.42 -1.29
CA PHE A 274 -4.73 -21.23 -0.68
C PHE A 274 -4.06 -20.89 0.66
N LEU A 275 -3.88 -21.88 1.55
CA LEU A 275 -3.19 -21.71 2.83
C LEU A 275 -1.72 -21.32 2.62
N SER A 276 -1.02 -21.98 1.69
CA SER A 276 0.34 -21.64 1.30
C SER A 276 0.43 -20.16 0.88
N ARG A 277 -0.52 -19.65 0.09
CA ARG A 277 -0.54 -18.24 -0.35
C ARG A 277 -0.79 -17.23 0.77
N ILE A 278 -1.52 -17.61 1.82
CA ILE A 278 -1.68 -16.78 3.02
C ILE A 278 -0.35 -16.70 3.77
N ILE A 279 0.33 -17.84 3.94
CA ILE A 279 1.62 -17.93 4.64
C ILE A 279 2.70 -17.15 3.87
N LEU A 280 2.75 -17.28 2.53
CA LEU A 280 3.74 -16.58 1.69
C LEU A 280 3.68 -15.04 1.83
N GLN A 281 2.59 -14.45 2.32
CA GLN A 281 2.52 -13.00 2.56
C GLN A 281 3.55 -12.47 3.57
N SER A 282 4.09 -13.34 4.42
CA SER A 282 5.09 -13.00 5.43
C SER A 282 6.50 -13.51 5.14
N GLN A 283 6.70 -14.16 3.99
CA GLN A 283 7.99 -14.78 3.66
C GLN A 283 9.14 -13.77 3.69
N MET A 284 8.91 -12.54 3.18
CA MET A 284 9.92 -11.49 3.22
C MET A 284 10.21 -11.06 4.65
N TRP A 285 9.17 -10.84 5.48
CA TRP A 285 9.35 -10.45 6.87
C TRP A 285 10.14 -11.48 7.67
N TRP A 286 9.84 -12.76 7.50
CA TRP A 286 10.51 -13.81 8.24
C TRP A 286 11.92 -14.10 7.70
N ALA A 287 12.05 -14.35 6.40
CA ALA A 287 13.32 -14.81 5.81
C ALA A 287 14.39 -13.71 5.82
N VAL A 288 14.01 -12.47 5.48
CA VAL A 288 14.95 -11.34 5.48
C VAL A 288 15.40 -11.04 6.91
N ASP A 289 14.48 -11.01 7.86
CA ASP A 289 14.79 -10.78 9.27
C ASP A 289 15.70 -11.89 9.83
N ASN A 290 15.50 -13.15 9.44
CA ASN A 290 16.33 -14.27 9.87
C ASN A 290 17.79 -14.18 9.39
N ILE A 291 18.03 -13.61 8.20
CA ILE A 291 19.38 -13.37 7.68
C ILE A 291 19.92 -11.97 8.05
N SER A 292 19.10 -11.17 8.74
CA SER A 292 19.51 -9.84 9.18
C SER A 292 20.37 -9.96 10.43
N GLY A 293 21.40 -9.13 10.51
CA GLY A 293 22.33 -9.10 11.64
C GLY A 293 22.89 -7.71 11.80
N GLU A 294 24.17 -7.56 11.48
CA GLU A 294 24.87 -6.28 11.52
C GLU A 294 24.46 -5.35 10.37
N ILE A 295 24.83 -4.07 10.52
CA ILE A 295 24.64 -3.02 9.51
C ILE A 295 25.39 -3.42 8.24
N LYS A 296 24.76 -3.24 7.08
CA LYS A 296 25.40 -3.51 5.79
C LYS A 296 26.40 -2.43 5.41
N ASP A 297 27.39 -2.82 4.61
CA ASP A 297 28.44 -1.92 4.15
C ASP A 297 27.86 -0.71 3.40
N TYR A 298 28.56 0.42 3.51
CA TYR A 298 28.14 1.67 2.87
C TYR A 298 27.89 1.52 1.37
N SER A 299 28.71 0.73 0.66
CA SER A 299 28.52 0.45 -0.76
C SER A 299 27.20 -0.28 -1.05
N GLU A 300 26.80 -1.20 -0.19
CA GLU A 300 25.54 -1.96 -0.31
C GLU A 300 24.34 -1.06 0.00
N LEU A 301 24.45 -0.19 1.00
CA LEU A 301 23.42 0.82 1.30
C LEU A 301 23.17 1.74 0.10
N ILE A 302 24.22 2.29 -0.49
CA ILE A 302 24.09 3.21 -1.64
C ILE A 302 23.55 2.50 -2.88
N ARG A 303 24.04 1.30 -3.18
CA ARG A 303 23.62 0.54 -4.37
C ARG A 303 22.22 -0.03 -4.25
N SER A 304 21.97 -0.74 -3.14
CA SER A 304 20.79 -1.60 -2.99
C SER A 304 19.63 -0.92 -2.27
N PHE A 305 19.89 -0.18 -1.20
CA PHE A 305 18.84 0.50 -0.42
C PHE A 305 18.41 1.82 -1.06
N PHE A 306 19.36 2.70 -1.42
CA PHE A 306 19.10 3.95 -2.13
C PHE A 306 18.92 3.80 -3.64
N GLY A 307 19.22 2.61 -4.18
CA GLY A 307 18.89 2.20 -5.55
C GLY A 307 19.73 2.83 -6.65
N THR A 308 21.00 3.14 -6.38
CA THR A 308 21.94 3.67 -7.40
C THR A 308 22.47 2.61 -8.37
N ALA A 309 22.18 1.33 -8.13
CA ALA A 309 22.53 0.26 -9.07
C ALA A 309 21.82 0.44 -10.43
N SER A 310 22.53 0.11 -11.51
CA SER A 310 22.04 0.20 -12.89
C SER A 310 20.98 -0.85 -13.22
N GLU A 311 21.13 -2.06 -12.67
CA GLU A 311 20.19 -3.16 -12.88
C GLU A 311 19.24 -3.33 -11.69
N ASP A 312 17.98 -3.64 -12.01
CA ASP A 312 16.92 -3.81 -11.01
C ASP A 312 17.20 -4.93 -10.01
N ARG A 313 17.88 -6.00 -10.44
CA ARG A 313 18.24 -7.13 -9.57
C ARG A 313 19.12 -6.74 -8.38
N TYR A 314 19.81 -5.61 -8.45
CA TYR A 314 20.71 -5.13 -7.41
C TYR A 314 20.12 -3.98 -6.58
N ARG A 315 18.82 -3.71 -6.67
CA ARG A 315 18.17 -2.67 -5.86
C ARG A 315 16.81 -3.07 -5.31
N GLY A 316 16.45 -2.46 -4.18
CA GLY A 316 15.14 -2.60 -3.56
C GLY A 316 14.75 -4.04 -3.26
N ILE A 317 13.51 -4.40 -3.62
CA ILE A 317 12.95 -5.71 -3.29
C ILE A 317 13.61 -6.87 -4.04
N PHE A 318 14.01 -6.69 -5.30
CA PHE A 318 14.69 -7.75 -6.06
C PHE A 318 16.04 -8.10 -5.44
N TYR A 319 16.76 -7.09 -4.95
CA TYR A 319 17.98 -7.36 -4.19
C TYR A 319 17.68 -8.24 -2.97
N LEU A 320 16.70 -7.88 -2.14
CA LEU A 320 16.35 -8.69 -0.96
C LEU A 320 15.88 -10.10 -1.32
N MET A 321 15.12 -10.25 -2.41
CA MET A 321 14.69 -11.56 -2.93
C MET A 321 15.89 -12.45 -3.29
N SER A 322 16.92 -11.89 -3.93
CA SER A 322 18.14 -12.62 -4.30
C SER A 322 18.92 -13.15 -3.09
N GLN A 323 18.72 -12.56 -1.90
CA GLN A 323 19.42 -12.95 -0.68
C GLN A 323 18.75 -14.12 0.05
N ILE A 324 17.46 -14.32 -0.16
CA ILE A 324 16.65 -15.32 0.56
C ILE A 324 16.18 -16.49 -0.32
N THR A 325 16.44 -16.41 -1.63
CA THR A 325 15.85 -17.31 -2.63
C THR A 325 16.95 -18.06 -3.38
N PRO A 326 16.79 -19.38 -3.63
CA PRO A 326 17.69 -20.13 -4.50
C PRO A 326 17.83 -19.48 -5.90
N PRO A 327 19.03 -19.45 -6.51
CA PRO A 327 19.26 -18.72 -7.76
C PRO A 327 18.30 -19.09 -8.91
N ASN A 328 18.01 -20.39 -9.07
CA ASN A 328 17.09 -20.89 -10.09
C ASN A 328 15.65 -20.36 -9.92
N ILE A 329 15.18 -20.20 -8.68
CA ILE A 329 13.86 -19.62 -8.41
C ILE A 329 13.92 -18.11 -8.63
N PHE A 330 14.96 -17.44 -8.11
CA PHE A 330 15.12 -15.99 -8.25
C PHE A 330 15.12 -15.54 -9.71
N GLU A 331 15.92 -16.17 -10.58
CA GLU A 331 15.95 -15.80 -12.01
C GLU A 331 14.58 -15.96 -12.67
N GLY A 332 13.84 -17.03 -12.34
CA GLY A 332 12.49 -17.24 -12.87
C GLY A 332 11.47 -16.16 -12.45
N TYR A 333 11.65 -15.52 -11.29
CA TYR A 333 10.85 -14.36 -10.86
C TYR A 333 11.34 -13.07 -11.50
N TYR A 334 12.66 -12.87 -11.54
CA TYR A 334 13.30 -11.67 -12.08
C TYR A 334 13.03 -11.50 -13.57
N GLU A 335 13.20 -12.55 -14.38
CA GLU A 335 12.92 -12.53 -15.82
C GLU A 335 11.46 -12.20 -16.14
N LYS A 336 10.52 -12.58 -15.25
CA LYS A 336 9.10 -12.28 -15.38
C LYS A 336 8.70 -10.93 -14.79
N GLY A 337 9.64 -10.20 -14.17
CA GLY A 337 9.37 -8.92 -13.48
C GLY A 337 8.44 -9.06 -12.27
N ILE A 338 8.46 -10.22 -11.60
CA ILE A 338 7.55 -10.53 -10.48
C ILE A 338 8.30 -10.32 -9.16
N ASN A 339 7.79 -9.41 -8.33
CA ASN A 339 8.29 -9.19 -6.98
C ASN A 339 7.56 -10.06 -5.96
N PHE A 340 8.26 -10.44 -4.88
CA PHE A 340 7.63 -10.90 -3.65
C PHE A 340 6.83 -9.76 -3.01
N THR A 341 5.98 -10.08 -2.04
CA THR A 341 5.20 -9.07 -1.32
C THR A 341 5.85 -8.74 0.03
N MET A 342 5.63 -7.52 0.50
CA MET A 342 5.86 -7.13 1.89
C MET A 342 7.33 -7.10 2.33
N ALA A 343 8.21 -6.45 1.57
CA ALA A 343 9.61 -6.27 1.98
C ALA A 343 9.85 -5.06 2.91
N SER A 344 8.82 -4.26 3.24
CA SER A 344 8.89 -3.26 4.32
C SER A 344 7.99 -3.67 5.49
N PRO A 345 8.43 -3.45 6.75
CA PRO A 345 9.61 -2.68 7.14
C PRO A 345 10.91 -3.49 7.28
N VAL A 346 10.88 -4.78 6.95
CA VAL A 346 12.03 -5.69 7.16
C VAL A 346 13.29 -5.26 6.41
N ASN A 347 13.14 -4.55 5.29
CA ASN A 347 14.25 -3.92 4.60
C ASN A 347 15.09 -3.01 5.52
N PHE A 348 14.47 -2.26 6.44
CA PHE A 348 15.21 -1.42 7.39
C PHE A 348 16.03 -2.26 8.38
N ILE A 349 15.50 -3.42 8.78
CA ILE A 349 16.23 -4.37 9.64
C ILE A 349 17.43 -4.94 8.90
N TYR A 350 17.22 -5.35 7.64
CA TYR A 350 18.29 -5.94 6.82
C TYR A 350 19.48 -5.01 6.62
N PHE A 351 19.21 -3.75 6.27
CA PHE A 351 20.26 -2.81 5.91
C PHE A 351 20.92 -2.15 7.12
N PHE A 352 20.18 -1.87 8.19
CA PHE A 352 20.66 -1.08 9.33
C PHE A 352 20.75 -1.87 10.64
N GLY A 353 20.37 -3.16 10.64
CA GLY A 353 20.18 -3.93 11.86
C GLY A 353 18.94 -3.47 12.65
N TYR A 354 18.41 -4.35 13.49
CA TYR A 354 17.20 -4.05 14.26
C TYR A 354 17.34 -2.79 15.16
N PRO A 355 18.43 -2.60 15.93
CA PRO A 355 18.56 -1.45 16.84
C PRO A 355 18.65 -0.07 16.17
N LEU A 356 19.11 0.02 14.92
CA LEU A 356 19.19 1.30 14.20
C LEU A 356 18.10 1.47 13.14
N SER A 357 17.39 0.40 12.78
CA SER A 357 16.27 0.45 11.82
C SER A 357 15.22 1.51 12.19
N LEU A 358 15.00 1.76 13.49
CA LEU A 358 14.08 2.79 13.96
C LEU A 358 14.50 4.21 13.53
N LEU A 359 15.80 4.51 13.54
CA LEU A 359 16.33 5.82 13.14
C LEU A 359 16.07 6.13 11.67
N VAL A 360 15.95 5.09 10.84
CA VAL A 360 15.64 5.23 9.41
C VAL A 360 14.13 5.23 9.16
N ALA A 361 13.40 4.38 9.89
CA ALA A 361 11.95 4.31 9.80
C ALA A 361 11.27 5.65 10.15
N LEU A 362 11.76 6.36 11.18
CA LEU A 362 11.15 7.62 11.61
C LEU A 362 11.17 8.72 10.52
N PRO A 363 12.30 9.09 9.90
CA PRO A 363 12.32 10.06 8.79
C PRO A 363 11.46 9.65 7.59
N VAL A 364 11.53 8.37 7.18
CA VAL A 364 10.73 7.86 6.04
C VAL A 364 9.25 8.02 6.33
N GLY A 365 8.81 7.57 7.51
CA GLY A 365 7.43 7.73 7.96
C GLY A 365 7.01 9.20 7.97
N PHE A 366 7.84 10.08 8.54
CA PHE A 366 7.55 11.51 8.65
C PHE A 366 7.31 12.18 7.29
N ILE A 367 8.19 11.92 6.31
CA ILE A 367 8.08 12.46 4.94
C ILE A 367 6.76 12.00 4.29
N CYS A 368 6.45 10.70 4.36
CA CYS A 368 5.18 10.16 3.87
C CYS A 368 3.98 10.86 4.54
N GLY A 369 4.08 11.11 5.85
CA GLY A 369 3.08 11.83 6.64
C GLY A 369 2.83 13.26 6.18
N VAL A 370 3.89 14.02 5.91
CA VAL A 370 3.81 15.39 5.40
C VAL A 370 3.08 15.41 4.05
N LEU A 371 3.44 14.50 3.13
CA LEU A 371 2.80 14.38 1.83
C LEU A 371 1.30 14.03 1.96
N TYR A 372 0.93 13.14 2.88
CA TYR A 372 -0.47 12.86 3.18
C TYR A 372 -1.22 14.06 3.79
N GLY A 373 -0.55 14.83 4.64
CA GLY A 373 -1.12 16.06 5.18
C GLY A 373 -1.44 17.07 4.09
N MET A 374 -0.57 17.20 3.09
CA MET A 374 -0.77 18.06 1.93
C MET A 374 -1.87 17.52 1.01
N PHE A 375 -1.88 16.21 0.77
CA PHE A 375 -2.92 15.56 -0.02
C PHE A 375 -4.30 15.75 0.62
N ARG A 376 -4.41 15.62 1.95
CA ARG A 376 -5.63 15.93 2.69
C ARG A 376 -6.15 17.33 2.39
N ILE A 377 -5.29 18.34 2.34
CA ILE A 377 -5.71 19.72 2.07
C ILE A 377 -6.31 19.82 0.66
N ALA A 378 -5.68 19.21 -0.35
CA ALA A 378 -6.22 19.19 -1.71
C ALA A 378 -7.60 18.50 -1.78
N VAL A 379 -7.75 17.37 -1.07
CA VAL A 379 -9.04 16.64 -0.94
C VAL A 379 -10.11 17.50 -0.28
N MET A 380 -9.79 18.15 0.85
CA MET A 380 -10.75 18.99 1.57
C MET A 380 -11.23 20.21 0.77
N ASN A 381 -10.42 20.67 -0.20
CA ASN A 381 -10.80 21.78 -1.07
C ASN A 381 -11.48 21.31 -2.37
N TYR A 382 -11.46 20.03 -2.72
CA TYR A 382 -11.91 19.52 -4.02
C TYR A 382 -11.05 20.00 -5.21
N ASP A 383 -9.73 20.04 -5.04
CA ASP A 383 -8.78 20.43 -6.09
C ASP A 383 -8.37 19.21 -6.93
N TYR A 384 -9.20 18.86 -7.92
CA TYR A 384 -9.05 17.67 -8.75
C TYR A 384 -7.73 17.62 -9.51
N TRP A 385 -7.22 18.77 -9.97
CA TRP A 385 -5.92 18.83 -10.66
C TRP A 385 -4.77 18.44 -9.74
N ILE A 386 -4.72 19.04 -8.54
CA ILE A 386 -3.68 18.73 -7.57
C ILE A 386 -3.83 17.32 -7.01
N ILE A 387 -5.06 16.85 -6.81
CA ILE A 387 -5.36 15.46 -6.41
C ILE A 387 -4.82 14.47 -7.45
N LEU A 388 -4.95 14.75 -8.76
CA LEU A 388 -4.40 13.88 -9.82
C LEU A 388 -2.89 13.65 -9.65
N LEU A 389 -2.15 14.68 -9.24
CA LEU A 389 -0.71 14.57 -8.94
C LEU A 389 -0.46 13.80 -7.64
N PHE A 390 -1.21 14.10 -6.58
CA PHE A 390 -1.05 13.44 -5.29
C PHE A 390 -1.44 11.96 -5.30
N ILE A 391 -2.30 11.50 -6.20
CA ILE A 391 -2.61 10.07 -6.35
C ILE A 391 -1.35 9.29 -6.75
N LYS A 392 -0.50 9.85 -7.62
CA LYS A 392 0.78 9.23 -8.00
C LYS A 392 1.75 9.18 -6.82
N ILE A 393 1.81 10.26 -6.04
CA ILE A 393 2.59 10.32 -4.79
C ILE A 393 2.08 9.26 -3.80
N HIS A 394 0.77 9.17 -3.60
CA HIS A 394 0.15 8.20 -2.70
C HIS A 394 0.48 6.76 -3.10
N TYR A 395 0.37 6.42 -4.39
CA TYR A 395 0.75 5.09 -4.87
C TYR A 395 2.23 4.77 -4.59
N THR A 396 3.12 5.75 -4.77
CA THR A 396 4.55 5.61 -4.47
C THR A 396 4.79 5.42 -2.97
N ILE A 397 4.09 6.17 -2.12
CA ILE A 397 4.14 5.98 -0.67
C ILE A 397 3.67 4.57 -0.28
N VAL A 398 2.59 4.07 -0.89
CA VAL A 398 2.14 2.69 -0.64
C VAL A 398 3.24 1.69 -1.00
N ARG A 399 3.92 1.83 -2.14
CA ARG A 399 5.07 1.00 -2.52
C ARG A 399 6.21 1.07 -1.51
N ILE A 400 6.56 2.26 -1.03
CA ILE A 400 7.62 2.43 -0.02
C ILE A 400 7.22 1.72 1.28
N LEU A 401 5.99 1.93 1.75
CA LEU A 401 5.51 1.39 3.03
C LEU A 401 5.31 -0.12 3.00
N THR A 402 4.86 -0.71 1.88
CA THR A 402 4.57 -2.15 1.80
C THR A 402 5.68 -2.94 1.10
N MET A 403 6.16 -2.49 -0.05
CA MET A 403 7.14 -3.23 -0.87
C MET A 403 8.59 -2.93 -0.52
N GLY A 404 8.88 -1.99 0.39
CA GLY A 404 10.26 -1.69 0.81
C GLY A 404 11.14 -1.09 -0.28
N GLU A 405 10.53 -0.53 -1.32
CA GLU A 405 11.21 0.16 -2.42
C GLU A 405 11.59 1.58 -1.99
N THR A 406 12.45 1.70 -0.97
CA THR A 406 12.85 3.00 -0.40
C THR A 406 13.59 3.88 -1.41
N TYR A 407 14.26 3.28 -2.41
CA TYR A 407 14.84 3.99 -3.56
C TYR A 407 13.81 4.80 -4.36
N ALA A 408 12.50 4.53 -4.24
CA ALA A 408 11.49 5.36 -4.88
C ALA A 408 11.47 6.80 -4.32
N LEU A 409 12.03 7.05 -3.13
CA LEU A 409 12.23 8.40 -2.59
C LEU A 409 13.32 9.19 -3.33
N THR A 410 14.29 8.49 -3.93
CA THR A 410 15.40 9.09 -4.69
C THR A 410 15.15 9.09 -6.21
N ASP A 411 14.06 8.48 -6.68
CA ASP A 411 13.65 8.53 -8.09
C ASP A 411 13.39 9.99 -8.53
N PRO A 412 14.05 10.46 -9.61
CA PRO A 412 13.82 11.79 -10.17
C PRO A 412 12.33 12.13 -10.40
N LYS A 413 11.52 11.14 -10.82
CA LYS A 413 10.07 11.35 -11.03
C LYS A 413 9.36 11.69 -9.73
N PHE A 414 9.70 11.01 -8.65
CA PHE A 414 9.11 11.26 -7.33
C PHE A 414 9.60 12.61 -6.77
N ILE A 415 10.88 12.92 -6.93
CA ILE A 415 11.45 14.22 -6.52
C ILE A 415 10.74 15.38 -7.23
N ILE A 416 10.50 15.29 -8.54
CA ILE A 416 9.75 16.30 -9.30
C ILE A 416 8.33 16.46 -8.76
N LEU A 417 7.64 15.34 -8.49
CA LEU A 417 6.29 15.38 -7.90
C LEU A 417 6.29 16.04 -6.52
N CYS A 418 7.27 15.72 -5.67
CA CYS A 418 7.45 16.38 -4.37
C CYS A 418 7.75 17.86 -4.51
N PHE A 419 8.58 18.26 -5.48
CA PHE A 419 8.86 19.66 -5.76
C PHE A 419 7.60 20.42 -6.18
N ILE A 420 6.80 19.86 -7.08
CA ILE A 420 5.50 20.45 -7.46
C ILE A 420 4.58 20.58 -6.25
N ALA A 421 4.54 19.56 -5.38
CA ALA A 421 3.75 19.58 -4.16
C ALA A 421 4.23 20.66 -3.17
N LEU A 422 5.54 20.90 -3.08
CA LEU A 422 6.13 21.99 -2.28
C LEU A 422 5.79 23.36 -2.87
N VAL A 423 5.91 23.55 -4.18
CA VAL A 423 5.50 24.80 -4.85
C VAL A 423 4.02 25.09 -4.63
N TYR A 424 3.18 24.08 -4.77
CA TYR A 424 1.76 24.15 -4.44
C TYR A 424 1.54 24.54 -2.96
N THR A 425 2.32 23.98 -2.04
CA THR A 425 2.24 24.33 -0.60
C THR A 425 2.61 25.78 -0.35
N LEU A 426 3.67 26.28 -0.98
CA LEU A 426 4.06 27.68 -0.91
C LEU A 426 2.94 28.60 -1.45
N PHE A 427 2.33 28.23 -2.57
CA PHE A 427 1.18 28.93 -3.12
C PHE A 427 0.02 28.99 -2.11
N VAL A 428 -0.36 27.85 -1.52
CA VAL A 428 -1.41 27.76 -0.49
C VAL A 428 -1.10 28.68 0.71
N CYS A 429 0.16 28.70 1.18
CA CYS A 429 0.60 29.58 2.26
C CYS A 429 0.52 31.07 1.90
N LEU A 430 0.94 31.44 0.69
CA LEU A 430 0.96 32.83 0.21
C LEU A 430 -0.46 33.38 0.00
N MET A 431 -1.38 32.57 -0.52
CA MET A 431 -2.76 33.00 -0.74
C MET A 431 -3.51 33.26 0.57
N LYS A 432 -3.28 32.46 1.63
CA LYS A 432 -3.84 32.72 2.97
C LYS A 432 -3.36 34.06 3.56
N ARG A 433 -2.11 34.46 3.31
CA ARG A 433 -1.59 35.76 3.78
C ARG A 433 -2.32 36.92 3.13
N ARG A 434 -2.70 36.80 1.86
CA ARG A 434 -3.46 37.86 1.16
C ARG A 434 -4.88 38.03 1.70
N GLU A 435 -5.60 36.96 2.04
CA GLU A 435 -6.93 37.07 2.66
C GLU A 435 -6.91 37.82 4.00
N LYS A 436 -5.84 37.69 4.81
CA LYS A 436 -5.69 38.45 6.06
C LYS A 436 -5.36 39.93 5.86
N VAL A 437 -4.74 40.29 4.73
CA VAL A 437 -4.35 41.69 4.43
C VAL A 437 -5.53 42.50 3.90
N TYR A 438 -6.57 41.86 3.34
CA TYR A 438 -7.82 42.51 2.91
C TYR A 438 -8.95 42.48 3.95
N ALA A 439 -8.71 41.88 5.12
CA ALA A 439 -9.68 41.77 6.22
C ALA A 439 -9.36 42.70 7.41
N ILE A 440 -8.42 43.64 7.21
CA ILE A 440 -8.14 44.82 8.05
C ILE A 440 -8.50 46.03 7.19
#